data_AF-A0A7S1CS14-F1
#
_entry.id   AF-A0A7S1CS14-F1
#
_cell.length_a   1.000
_cell.length_b   1.000
_cell.length_c   1.000
_cell.angle_alpha   90.00
_cell.angle_beta   90.00
_cell.angle_gamma   90.00
#
_symmetry.space_group_name_H-M   'P 1'
#
loop_
_entity.id
_entity.type
_entity.pdbx_description
1 polymer ?
#
loop_
_entity_poly.entity_id
_entity_poly.type
_entity_poly.pdbx_seq_one_letter_code
_entity_poly.pdbx_strand_id
1 'polypeptide(L)'
;GAGGAAGRKRGAPAVEIDDISFHRCVRLRTFDSDRTITFVPPDGEFELMRYRITDNVNLPFRLIPVVEERGDTTVVLNIKVIGNFSSKLIATNVVIKVPTPTTTARAHINVGAGRAKYEPEQKAIVWRIRKFPGGAEYVMRGDVELITATRAKAWVRPPIIVEFQVPMFTASGLHVRSLKVFEKTPYPTTKWVRYITRAGTYQIRIGSSRED
;
A
#
# COMPACT_ATOMS: atom_id res chain seq x y z
N GLY A 1 -30.25 -44.14 -7.82
CA GLY A 1 -28.91 -43.61 -7.54
C GLY A 1 -28.89 -42.15 -7.91
N ALA A 2 -28.70 -41.26 -6.94
CA ALA A 2 -28.66 -39.81 -7.17
C ALA A 2 -27.26 -39.40 -7.65
N GLY A 3 -27.16 -38.91 -8.89
CA GLY A 3 -25.93 -38.32 -9.43
C GLY A 3 -25.79 -36.87 -8.99
N GLY A 4 -24.89 -36.61 -8.04
CA GLY A 4 -24.54 -35.26 -7.61
C GLY A 4 -23.72 -34.52 -8.66
N ALA A 5 -24.25 -33.42 -9.17
CA ALA A 5 -23.53 -32.49 -10.04
C ALA A 5 -22.35 -31.87 -9.27
N ALA A 6 -21.13 -32.18 -9.71
CA ALA A 6 -19.92 -31.55 -9.19
C ALA A 6 -19.92 -30.06 -9.56
N GLY A 7 -20.13 -29.21 -8.56
CA GLY A 7 -19.99 -27.77 -8.68
C GLY A 7 -18.59 -27.40 -9.17
N ARG A 8 -18.51 -26.90 -10.40
CA ARG A 8 -17.29 -26.34 -10.99
C ARG A 8 -16.86 -25.18 -10.10
N LYS A 9 -15.78 -25.36 -9.32
CA LYS A 9 -15.16 -24.29 -8.52
C LYS A 9 -14.92 -23.11 -9.45
N ARG A 10 -15.67 -22.02 -9.25
CA ARG A 10 -15.44 -20.75 -9.95
C ARG A 10 -13.98 -20.38 -9.75
N GLY A 11 -13.21 -20.37 -10.83
CA GLY A 11 -11.82 -19.93 -10.80
C GLY A 11 -11.75 -18.53 -10.20
N ALA A 12 -10.64 -18.20 -9.52
CA ALA A 12 -10.43 -16.87 -8.98
C ALA A 12 -10.75 -15.82 -10.07
N PRO A 13 -11.49 -14.74 -9.71
CA PRO A 13 -11.88 -13.71 -10.67
C PRO A 13 -10.63 -13.24 -11.43
N ALA A 14 -10.74 -13.15 -12.75
CA ALA A 14 -9.65 -12.64 -13.57
C ALA A 14 -9.42 -11.18 -13.17
N VAL A 15 -8.15 -10.81 -12.94
CA VAL A 15 -7.79 -9.41 -12.72
C VAL A 15 -8.06 -8.65 -14.00
N GLU A 16 -8.90 -7.62 -13.92
CA GLU A 16 -9.15 -6.73 -15.03
C GLU A 16 -7.96 -5.75 -15.15
N ILE A 17 -7.33 -5.74 -16.32
CA ILE A 17 -6.15 -4.93 -16.60
C ILE A 17 -6.58 -3.81 -17.55
N ASP A 18 -6.33 -2.56 -17.18
CA ASP A 18 -6.72 -1.39 -17.97
C ASP A 18 -5.82 -1.27 -19.21
N ASP A 19 -4.52 -1.25 -18.97
CA ASP A 19 -3.48 -1.10 -19.99
C ASP A 19 -2.37 -2.10 -19.74
N ILE A 20 -1.81 -2.64 -20.82
CA ILE A 20 -0.67 -3.54 -20.78
C ILE A 20 0.29 -3.24 -21.91
N SER A 21 1.58 -3.22 -21.61
CA SER A 21 2.65 -3.19 -22.59
C SER A 21 3.60 -4.34 -22.34
N PHE A 22 4.11 -4.90 -23.43
CA PHE A 22 5.00 -6.05 -23.41
C PHE A 22 6.35 -5.68 -23.99
N HIS A 23 7.39 -6.37 -23.54
CA HIS A 23 8.67 -6.35 -24.22
C HIS A 23 8.55 -6.91 -25.64
N ARG A 24 9.38 -6.42 -26.56
CA ARG A 24 9.40 -6.83 -27.98
C ARG A 24 9.60 -8.34 -28.23
N CYS A 25 10.07 -9.08 -27.23
CA CYS A 25 10.25 -10.52 -27.35
C CYS A 25 8.96 -11.34 -27.15
N VAL A 26 7.86 -10.70 -26.75
CA VAL A 26 6.56 -11.34 -26.53
C VAL A 26 5.81 -11.52 -27.85
N ARG A 27 5.25 -12.72 -28.05
CA ARG A 27 4.38 -13.06 -29.16
C ARG A 27 2.92 -12.77 -28.79
N LEU A 28 2.40 -11.63 -29.24
CA LEU A 28 1.07 -11.14 -28.86
C LEU A 28 -0.09 -12.07 -29.24
N ARG A 29 0.02 -12.81 -30.37
CA ARG A 29 -1.06 -13.66 -30.90
C ARG A 29 -1.58 -14.72 -29.90
N THR A 30 -0.75 -15.21 -28.97
CA THR A 30 -1.18 -16.21 -27.98
C THR A 30 -1.86 -15.58 -26.76
N PHE A 31 -1.53 -14.32 -26.45
CA PHE A 31 -2.05 -13.68 -25.24
C PHE A 31 -3.55 -13.40 -25.32
N ASP A 32 -4.05 -13.04 -26.51
CA ASP A 32 -5.46 -12.69 -26.71
C ASP A 32 -6.42 -13.88 -26.49
N SER A 33 -5.93 -15.13 -26.65
CA SER A 33 -6.78 -16.33 -26.53
C SER A 33 -6.92 -16.85 -25.09
N ASP A 34 -5.84 -16.94 -24.34
CA ASP A 34 -5.81 -17.63 -23.04
C ASP A 34 -5.03 -16.87 -21.95
N ARG A 35 -4.62 -15.61 -22.24
CA ARG A 35 -3.76 -14.79 -21.39
C ARG A 35 -2.37 -15.40 -21.15
N THR A 36 -1.91 -16.31 -22.00
CA THR A 36 -0.55 -16.87 -21.95
C THR A 36 0.44 -15.98 -22.69
N ILE A 37 1.48 -15.55 -21.97
CA ILE A 37 2.59 -14.77 -22.51
C ILE A 37 3.67 -15.74 -23.01
N THR A 38 3.85 -15.81 -24.32
CA THR A 38 4.92 -16.61 -24.96
C THR A 38 6.04 -15.69 -25.44
N PHE A 39 7.29 -15.98 -25.08
CA PHE A 39 8.44 -15.13 -25.44
C PHE A 39 9.75 -15.90 -25.49
N VAL A 40 10.76 -15.32 -26.14
CA VAL A 40 12.16 -15.74 -26.06
C VAL A 40 12.93 -14.67 -25.28
N PRO A 41 13.34 -14.92 -24.02
CA PRO A 41 13.95 -13.89 -23.19
C PRO A 41 15.30 -13.43 -23.76
N PRO A 42 15.63 -12.12 -23.67
CA PRO A 42 17.01 -11.67 -23.68
C PRO A 42 17.79 -12.26 -22.49
N ASP A 43 19.11 -12.32 -22.61
CA ASP A 43 19.97 -12.72 -21.50
C ASP A 43 19.99 -11.64 -20.40
N GLY A 44 19.95 -12.08 -19.13
CA GLY A 44 20.00 -11.19 -17.97
C GLY A 44 18.63 -10.67 -17.51
N GLU A 45 18.66 -9.56 -16.76
CA GLU A 45 17.46 -8.93 -16.21
C GLU A 45 16.79 -8.02 -17.25
N PHE A 46 15.48 -8.17 -17.44
CA PHE A 46 14.70 -7.30 -18.31
C PHE A 46 13.24 -7.17 -17.84
N GLU A 47 12.59 -6.07 -18.20
CA GLU A 47 11.16 -5.88 -17.97
C GLU A 47 10.35 -6.63 -19.02
N LEU A 48 9.67 -7.71 -18.62
CA LEU A 48 8.83 -8.50 -19.54
C LEU A 48 7.53 -7.79 -19.91
N MET A 49 6.88 -7.16 -18.92
CA MET A 49 5.60 -6.48 -19.09
C MET A 49 5.43 -5.36 -18.07
N ARG A 50 4.66 -4.35 -18.46
CA ARG A 50 4.16 -3.29 -17.58
C ARG A 50 2.65 -3.24 -17.72
N TYR A 51 1.95 -3.07 -16.61
CA TYR A 51 0.50 -3.04 -16.63
C TYR A 51 -0.04 -2.01 -15.63
N ARG A 52 -1.28 -1.57 -15.88
CA ARG A 52 -2.04 -0.68 -15.00
C ARG A 52 -3.38 -1.33 -14.65
N ILE A 53 -3.79 -1.14 -13.40
CA ILE A 53 -5.13 -1.46 -12.92
C ILE A 53 -5.67 -0.26 -12.15
N THR A 54 -6.98 -0.08 -12.14
CA THR A 54 -7.66 0.96 -11.37
C THR A 54 -8.80 0.42 -10.54
N ASP A 55 -9.42 -0.67 -10.96
CA ASP A 55 -10.47 -1.32 -10.21
C ASP A 55 -9.94 -2.45 -9.32
N ASN A 56 -10.68 -2.76 -8.24
CA ASN A 56 -10.42 -3.86 -7.30
C ASN A 56 -9.00 -3.91 -6.72
N VAL A 57 -8.37 -2.76 -6.55
CA VAL A 57 -7.04 -2.65 -5.93
C VAL A 57 -7.13 -2.96 -4.44
N ASN A 58 -6.40 -3.99 -4.00
CA ASN A 58 -6.29 -4.35 -2.59
C ASN A 58 -5.33 -3.39 -1.87
N LEU A 59 -5.88 -2.46 -1.11
CA LEU A 59 -5.10 -1.52 -0.30
C LEU A 59 -4.56 -2.23 0.95
N PRO A 60 -3.23 -2.34 1.14
CA PRO A 60 -2.63 -3.11 2.24
C PRO A 60 -2.70 -2.39 3.59
N PHE A 61 -2.94 -1.09 3.59
CA PHE A 61 -3.14 -0.33 4.82
C PHE A 61 -4.50 0.35 4.78
N ARG A 62 -5.14 0.47 5.95
CA ARG A 62 -6.31 1.31 6.14
C ARG A 62 -6.01 2.26 7.29
N LEU A 63 -6.15 3.55 7.05
CA LEU A 63 -5.95 4.59 8.07
C LEU A 63 -7.29 5.20 8.43
N ILE A 64 -7.49 5.42 9.72
CA ILE A 64 -8.65 6.10 10.28
C ILE A 64 -8.10 7.28 11.10
N PRO A 65 -7.98 8.47 10.49
CA PRO A 65 -7.51 9.66 11.19
C PRO A 65 -8.67 10.36 11.89
N VAL A 66 -8.47 10.73 13.15
CA VAL A 66 -9.32 11.64 13.91
C VAL A 66 -8.47 12.83 14.32
N VAL A 67 -8.95 14.03 14.01
CA VAL A 67 -8.26 15.30 14.28
C VAL A 67 -9.25 16.28 14.92
N GLU A 68 -8.95 16.65 16.15
CA GLU A 68 -9.76 17.55 16.97
C GLU A 68 -8.96 18.80 17.30
N GLU A 69 -9.52 19.98 17.05
CA GLU A 69 -8.97 21.25 17.48
C GLU A 69 -9.61 21.61 18.83
N ARG A 70 -8.79 21.80 19.87
CA ARG A 70 -9.24 22.16 21.23
C ARG A 70 -8.84 23.59 21.51
N GLY A 71 -9.80 24.49 21.36
CA GLY A 71 -9.54 25.93 21.38
C GLY A 71 -8.52 26.32 20.30
N ASP A 72 -7.73 27.36 20.59
CA ASP A 72 -6.79 27.91 19.60
C ASP A 72 -5.34 27.43 19.78
N THR A 73 -5.08 26.61 20.81
CA THR A 73 -3.72 26.28 21.25
C THR A 73 -3.38 24.80 21.17
N THR A 74 -4.34 23.92 20.88
CA THR A 74 -4.10 22.48 20.91
C THR A 74 -4.81 21.75 19.77
N VAL A 75 -4.09 20.84 19.10
CA VAL A 75 -4.67 19.86 18.17
C VAL A 75 -4.41 18.46 18.70
N VAL A 76 -5.49 17.71 18.90
CA VAL A 76 -5.43 16.31 19.32
C VAL A 76 -5.56 15.42 18.08
N LEU A 77 -4.57 14.54 17.90
CA LEU A 77 -4.47 13.59 16.82
C LEU A 77 -4.67 12.18 17.36
N ASN A 78 -5.56 11.42 16.72
CA ASN A 78 -5.73 10.00 16.98
C ASN A 78 -5.77 9.26 15.64
N ILE A 79 -4.66 8.61 15.29
CA ILE A 79 -4.45 7.98 14.00
C ILE A 79 -4.37 6.47 14.19
N LYS A 80 -5.43 5.77 13.78
CA LYS A 80 -5.45 4.32 13.74
C LYS A 80 -4.99 3.81 12.38
N VAL A 81 -4.09 2.84 12.37
CA VAL A 81 -3.61 2.15 11.15
C VAL A 81 -3.83 0.65 11.29
N ILE A 82 -4.31 0.03 10.21
CA ILE A 82 -4.67 -1.39 10.16
C ILE A 82 -3.99 -2.02 8.94
N GLY A 83 -3.32 -3.15 9.14
CA GLY A 83 -2.71 -3.93 8.06
C GLY A 83 -3.74 -4.82 7.38
N ASN A 84 -4.32 -4.38 6.27
CA ASN A 84 -5.37 -5.09 5.53
C ASN A 84 -4.78 -6.14 4.57
N PHE A 85 -4.02 -7.07 5.12
CA PHE A 85 -3.43 -8.21 4.42
C PHE A 85 -3.26 -9.39 5.38
N SER A 86 -2.97 -10.58 4.83
CA SER A 86 -2.80 -11.81 5.61
C SER A 86 -1.81 -11.65 6.76
N SER A 87 -2.17 -12.13 7.94
CA SER A 87 -1.30 -12.15 9.14
C SER A 87 -0.03 -12.99 9.00
N LYS A 88 0.06 -13.80 7.95
CA LYS A 88 1.29 -14.54 7.57
C LYS A 88 2.34 -13.64 6.92
N LEU A 89 1.95 -12.44 6.47
CA LEU A 89 2.84 -11.48 5.83
C LEU A 89 3.19 -10.35 6.81
N ILE A 90 4.35 -9.75 6.59
CA ILE A 90 4.85 -8.62 7.39
C ILE A 90 5.27 -7.52 6.42
N ALA A 91 4.64 -6.36 6.54
CA ALA A 91 5.10 -5.16 5.85
C ALA A 91 6.34 -4.59 6.55
N THR A 92 7.22 -4.00 5.77
CA THR A 92 8.49 -3.43 6.21
C THR A 92 8.59 -1.97 5.78
N ASN A 93 9.42 -1.20 6.48
CA ASN A 93 9.67 0.22 6.20
C ASN A 93 8.36 1.03 6.14
N VAL A 94 7.46 0.79 7.10
CA VAL A 94 6.20 1.54 7.17
C VAL A 94 6.49 2.90 7.80
N VAL A 95 6.18 3.96 7.06
CA VAL A 95 6.33 5.35 7.51
C VAL A 95 5.01 6.07 7.27
N ILE A 96 4.42 6.63 8.32
CA ILE A 96 3.18 7.40 8.26
C ILE A 96 3.54 8.84 8.62
N LYS A 97 3.36 9.77 7.68
CA LYS A 97 3.63 11.19 7.86
C LYS A 97 2.32 11.92 8.08
N VAL A 98 2.06 12.30 9.32
CA VAL A 98 0.85 13.01 9.73
C VAL A 98 1.18 14.50 9.76
N PRO A 99 0.64 15.33 8.86
CA PRO A 99 0.96 16.74 8.82
C PRO A 99 0.47 17.44 10.09
N THR A 100 1.14 18.51 10.49
CA THR A 100 0.77 19.36 11.62
C THR A 100 0.62 20.82 11.17
N PRO A 101 -0.06 21.68 11.95
CA PRO A 101 -0.13 23.11 11.66
C PRO A 101 1.27 23.75 11.63
N THR A 102 1.44 24.80 10.82
CA THR A 102 2.70 25.55 10.76
C THR A 102 3.04 26.27 12.07
N THR A 103 2.05 26.47 12.94
CA THR A 103 2.19 27.08 14.27
C THR A 103 2.53 26.06 15.37
N THR A 104 2.88 24.81 15.01
CA THR A 104 3.23 23.78 15.99
C THR A 104 4.48 24.18 16.79
N ALA A 105 4.31 24.35 18.10
CA ALA A 105 5.40 24.57 19.06
C ALA A 105 6.06 23.23 19.47
N ARG A 106 5.21 22.26 19.83
CA ARG A 106 5.60 20.97 20.39
C ARG A 106 4.53 19.93 20.10
N ALA A 107 4.92 18.67 20.06
CA ALA A 107 3.98 17.56 20.02
C ALA A 107 4.36 16.51 21.08
N HIS A 108 3.42 16.17 21.96
CA HIS A 108 3.51 15.01 22.84
C HIS A 108 2.90 13.81 22.14
N ILE A 109 3.68 12.74 21.94
CA ILE A 109 3.28 11.63 21.05
C ILE A 109 3.41 10.29 21.78
N ASN A 110 2.33 9.50 21.73
CA ASN A 110 2.29 8.13 22.20
C ASN A 110 1.92 7.20 21.03
N VAL A 111 2.63 6.08 20.89
CA VAL A 111 2.41 5.11 19.81
C VAL A 111 2.30 3.70 20.35
N GLY A 112 1.36 2.92 19.80
CA GLY A 112 1.22 1.49 20.13
C GLY A 112 2.31 0.59 19.53
N ALA A 113 3.07 1.09 18.55
CA ALA A 113 4.20 0.36 17.95
C ALA A 113 5.19 1.33 17.29
N GLY A 114 6.43 0.89 17.12
CA GLY A 114 7.45 1.68 16.42
C GLY A 114 7.84 2.95 17.19
N ARG A 115 8.19 4.00 16.45
CA ARG A 115 8.60 5.30 17.02
C ARG A 115 8.02 6.44 16.19
N ALA A 116 7.47 7.44 16.85
CA ALA A 116 7.02 8.68 16.21
C ALA A 116 7.73 9.89 16.79
N LYS A 117 8.01 10.87 15.93
CA LYS A 117 8.61 12.15 16.31
C LYS A 117 8.01 13.27 15.47
N TYR A 118 7.87 14.44 16.07
CA TYR A 118 7.63 15.66 15.30
C TYR A 118 8.92 16.08 14.59
N GLU A 119 8.83 16.29 13.28
CA GLU A 119 9.93 16.74 12.42
C GLU A 119 9.54 18.11 11.83
N PRO A 120 10.03 19.23 12.41
CA PRO A 120 9.62 20.59 12.02
C PRO A 120 9.90 20.92 10.56
N GLU A 121 11.01 20.43 10.01
CA GLU A 121 11.40 20.62 8.60
C GLU A 121 10.36 20.03 7.63
N GLN A 122 9.69 18.93 8.04
CA GLN A 122 8.62 18.29 7.27
C GLN A 122 7.22 18.78 7.68
N LYS A 123 7.11 19.62 8.71
CA LYS A 123 5.84 20.09 9.29
C LYS A 123 4.89 18.92 9.56
N ALA A 124 5.44 17.82 10.10
CA ALA A 124 4.74 16.58 10.27
C ALA A 124 5.25 15.77 11.47
N ILE A 125 4.36 14.97 12.04
CA ILE A 125 4.71 13.86 12.90
C ILE A 125 5.01 12.66 12.01
N VAL A 126 6.22 12.13 12.10
CA VAL A 126 6.68 11.00 11.30
C VAL A 126 6.73 9.75 12.17
N TRP A 127 5.81 8.83 11.91
CA TRP A 127 5.66 7.57 12.63
C TRP A 127 6.27 6.42 11.82
N ARG A 128 7.35 5.82 12.34
CA ARG A 128 8.10 4.74 11.70
C ARG A 128 7.88 3.42 12.41
N ILE A 129 7.44 2.41 11.67
CA ILE A 129 7.23 1.04 12.13
C ILE A 129 8.05 0.09 11.24
N ARG A 130 9.07 -0.54 11.81
CA ARG A 130 10.00 -1.39 11.04
C ARG A 130 9.35 -2.65 10.48
N LYS A 131 8.46 -3.27 11.26
CA LYS A 131 7.71 -4.48 10.92
C LYS A 131 6.26 -4.29 11.33
N PHE A 132 5.35 -4.47 10.39
CA PHE A 132 3.92 -4.36 10.60
C PHE A 132 3.26 -5.68 10.14
N PRO A 133 2.88 -6.57 11.07
CA PRO A 133 2.19 -7.81 10.73
C PRO A 133 0.80 -7.56 10.12
N GLY A 134 0.38 -8.40 9.18
CA GLY A 134 -0.98 -8.33 8.64
C GLY A 134 -2.04 -8.60 9.70
N GLY A 135 -3.18 -7.94 9.59
CA GLY A 135 -4.27 -7.97 10.58
C GLY A 135 -3.98 -7.20 11.87
N ALA A 136 -2.75 -6.72 12.10
CA ALA A 136 -2.44 -5.91 13.26
C ALA A 136 -3.07 -4.51 13.15
N GLU A 137 -3.38 -3.93 14.31
CA GLU A 137 -3.85 -2.57 14.43
C GLU A 137 -2.97 -1.81 15.42
N TYR A 138 -2.53 -0.61 15.05
CA TYR A 138 -1.81 0.27 15.94
C TYR A 138 -2.44 1.66 15.93
N VAL A 139 -2.28 2.35 17.05
CA VAL A 139 -2.78 3.71 17.23
C VAL A 139 -1.63 4.63 17.59
N MET A 140 -1.61 5.81 16.98
CA MET A 140 -0.80 6.95 17.42
C MET A 140 -1.73 8.01 18.00
N ARG A 141 -1.42 8.47 19.22
CA ARG A 141 -2.06 9.61 19.86
C ARG A 141 -1.05 10.75 19.96
N GLY A 142 -1.45 11.95 19.58
CA GLY A 142 -0.59 13.12 19.60
C GLY A 142 -1.32 14.35 20.10
N ASP A 143 -0.79 14.99 21.13
CA ASP A 143 -1.23 16.32 21.57
C ASP A 143 -0.25 17.35 21.02
N VAL A 144 -0.72 18.16 20.07
CA VAL A 144 0.09 19.16 19.34
C VAL A 144 -0.22 20.54 19.91
N GLU A 145 0.76 21.12 20.60
CA GLU A 145 0.70 22.47 21.14
C GLU A 145 0.99 23.48 20.03
N LEU A 146 0.13 24.49 19.90
CA LEU A 146 0.25 25.56 18.93
C LEU A 146 0.70 26.86 19.61
N ILE A 147 1.51 27.63 18.90
CA ILE A 147 1.83 29.01 19.26
C ILE A 147 0.62 29.88 18.87
N THR A 148 0.17 30.73 19.79
CA THR A 148 -0.88 31.72 19.53
C THR A 148 -0.44 32.67 18.41
N ALA A 149 -1.14 32.65 17.29
CA ALA A 149 -0.85 33.54 16.16
C ALA A 149 -1.69 34.82 16.24
N THR A 150 -1.08 35.96 15.95
CA THR A 150 -1.75 37.28 15.87
C THR A 150 -2.82 37.34 14.77
N ARG A 151 -2.73 36.47 13.76
CA ARG A 151 -3.76 36.21 12.75
C ARG A 151 -3.96 34.70 12.61
N ALA A 152 -4.97 34.17 13.29
CA ALA A 152 -5.34 32.76 13.17
C ALA A 152 -5.88 32.48 11.75
N LYS A 153 -5.11 31.75 10.94
CA LYS A 153 -5.61 31.17 9.69
C LYS A 153 -6.00 29.73 9.98
N ALA A 154 -7.19 29.33 9.54
CA ALA A 154 -7.65 27.96 9.64
C ALA A 154 -6.59 27.01 9.03
N TRP A 155 -6.29 25.93 9.75
CA TRP A 155 -5.29 24.97 9.30
C TRP A 155 -5.79 24.21 8.07
N VAL A 156 -5.14 24.44 6.92
CA VAL A 156 -5.37 23.64 5.72
C VAL A 156 -4.72 22.29 5.94
N ARG A 157 -5.51 21.27 6.29
CA ARG A 157 -5.09 19.91 6.63
C ARG A 157 -4.57 19.16 5.38
N PRO A 158 -3.26 19.05 5.15
CA PRO A 158 -2.73 18.26 4.04
C PRO A 158 -3.06 16.77 4.24
N PRO A 159 -3.01 15.93 3.20
CA PRO A 159 -3.23 14.50 3.37
C PRO A 159 -2.09 13.86 4.17
N ILE A 160 -2.43 12.81 4.91
CA ILE A 160 -1.46 11.90 5.52
C ILE A 160 -0.80 11.08 4.41
N ILE A 161 0.52 10.99 4.43
CA ILE A 161 1.30 10.20 3.45
C ILE A 161 1.73 8.90 4.11
N VAL A 162 1.65 7.79 3.39
CA VAL A 162 2.10 6.48 3.86
C VAL A 162 3.10 5.88 2.89
N GLU A 163 4.26 5.48 3.40
CA GLU A 163 5.26 4.71 2.67
C GLU A 163 5.34 3.32 3.29
N PHE A 164 5.49 2.29 2.46
CA PHE A 164 5.63 0.90 2.91
C PHE A 164 6.18 -0.01 1.82
N GLN A 165 6.59 -1.19 2.23
CA GLN A 165 6.81 -2.34 1.35
C GLN A 165 6.15 -3.59 1.94
N VAL A 166 5.35 -4.30 1.16
CA VAL A 166 4.76 -5.60 1.54
C VAL A 166 5.29 -6.69 0.61
N PRO A 167 6.25 -7.52 1.07
CA PRO A 167 6.71 -8.69 0.33
C PRO A 167 5.61 -9.75 0.24
N MET A 168 5.62 -10.51 -0.86
CA MET A 168 4.69 -11.63 -1.14
C MET A 168 3.21 -11.23 -1.15
N PHE A 169 2.92 -9.94 -1.31
CA PHE A 169 1.57 -9.39 -1.47
C PHE A 169 1.44 -8.72 -2.84
N THR A 170 0.28 -8.86 -3.47
CA THR A 170 -0.06 -8.25 -4.75
C THR A 170 -1.27 -7.36 -4.57
N ALA A 171 -1.06 -6.04 -4.58
CA ALA A 171 -2.18 -5.09 -4.51
C ALA A 171 -3.16 -5.29 -5.68
N SER A 172 -2.66 -5.69 -6.84
CA SER A 172 -3.48 -5.98 -8.02
C SER A 172 -4.22 -7.30 -8.00
N GLY A 173 -3.92 -8.20 -7.05
CA GLY A 173 -4.41 -9.58 -7.09
C GLY A 173 -3.80 -10.42 -8.23
N LEU A 174 -2.92 -9.86 -9.07
CA LEU A 174 -2.28 -10.59 -10.16
C LEU A 174 -1.25 -11.57 -9.59
N HIS A 175 -1.40 -12.86 -9.90
CA HIS A 175 -0.48 -13.91 -9.50
C HIS A 175 0.01 -14.69 -10.72
N VAL A 176 1.31 -14.97 -10.77
CA VAL A 176 1.92 -15.90 -11.73
C VAL A 176 1.44 -17.30 -11.40
N ARG A 177 0.63 -17.89 -12.29
CA ARG A 177 0.09 -19.25 -12.12
C ARG A 177 1.11 -20.33 -12.47
N SER A 178 1.88 -20.11 -13.53
CA SER A 178 2.89 -21.06 -14.00
C SER A 178 3.93 -20.37 -14.87
N LEU A 179 5.18 -20.83 -14.77
CA LEU A 179 6.26 -20.49 -15.69
C LEU A 179 6.80 -21.78 -16.33
N LYS A 180 6.61 -21.93 -17.64
CA LYS A 180 7.14 -23.06 -18.42
C LYS A 180 8.36 -22.58 -19.19
N VAL A 181 9.44 -23.36 -19.15
CA VAL A 181 10.69 -23.09 -19.88
C VAL A 181 10.91 -24.29 -20.77
N PHE A 182 11.06 -24.05 -22.06
CA PHE A 182 11.31 -25.06 -23.07
C PHE A 182 12.72 -24.85 -23.59
N GLU A 183 13.65 -25.66 -23.09
CA GLU A 183 15.07 -25.59 -23.42
C GLU A 183 15.44 -26.86 -24.18
N LYS A 184 16.26 -26.74 -25.23
CA LYS A 184 16.75 -27.92 -25.97
C LYS A 184 17.88 -28.63 -25.24
N THR A 185 18.53 -27.95 -24.30
CA THR A 185 19.65 -28.49 -23.52
C THR A 185 19.13 -29.33 -22.34
N PRO A 186 19.89 -30.35 -21.89
CA PRO A 186 19.45 -31.26 -20.83
C PRO A 186 19.58 -30.68 -19.42
N TYR A 187 19.97 -29.40 -19.26
CA TYR A 187 20.20 -28.81 -17.95
C TYR A 187 18.88 -28.43 -17.25
N PRO A 188 18.72 -28.76 -15.96
CA PRO A 188 17.52 -28.40 -15.21
C PRO A 188 17.46 -26.89 -14.94
N THR A 189 16.28 -26.30 -15.10
CA THR A 189 16.04 -24.88 -14.86
C THR A 189 15.42 -24.64 -13.47
N THR A 190 16.03 -23.78 -12.66
CA THR A 190 15.45 -23.32 -11.39
C THR A 190 14.57 -22.10 -11.62
N LYS A 191 13.34 -22.12 -11.09
CA LYS A 191 12.34 -21.06 -11.26
C LYS A 191 11.97 -20.48 -9.91
N TRP A 192 11.90 -19.17 -9.83
CA TRP A 192 11.46 -18.47 -8.62
C TRP A 192 10.58 -17.29 -9.00
N VAL A 193 9.66 -16.96 -8.10
CA VAL A 193 8.77 -15.80 -8.23
C VAL A 193 8.75 -15.09 -6.90
N ARG A 194 8.87 -13.76 -6.93
CA ARG A 194 8.73 -12.92 -5.76
C ARG A 194 7.78 -11.78 -6.08
N TYR A 195 6.83 -11.53 -5.18
CA TYR A 195 5.97 -10.36 -5.25
C TYR A 195 6.45 -9.31 -4.25
N ILE A 196 6.41 -8.05 -4.65
CA ILE A 196 6.70 -6.91 -3.77
C ILE A 196 5.74 -5.80 -4.13
N THR A 197 4.89 -5.40 -3.18
CA THR A 197 4.10 -4.18 -3.30
C THR A 197 4.82 -3.06 -2.57
N ARG A 198 5.02 -1.92 -3.23
CA ARG A 198 5.57 -0.70 -2.63
C ARG A 198 4.55 0.43 -2.74
N ALA A 199 4.56 1.34 -1.77
CA ALA A 199 3.78 2.57 -1.89
C ALA A 199 4.29 3.39 -3.09
N GLY A 200 3.35 3.81 -3.95
CA GLY A 200 3.54 4.96 -4.83
C GLY A 200 3.06 6.22 -4.12
N THR A 201 2.14 6.95 -4.75
CA THR A 201 1.42 8.05 -4.08
C THR A 201 0.27 7.49 -3.23
N TYR A 202 0.54 7.22 -1.95
CA TYR A 202 -0.45 6.73 -1.00
C TYR A 202 -0.82 7.84 0.00
N GLN A 203 -1.97 8.48 -0.23
CA GLN A 203 -2.42 9.67 0.50
C GLN A 203 -3.82 9.49 1.07
N ILE A 204 -4.02 9.90 2.32
CA ILE A 204 -5.31 9.84 3.01
C ILE A 204 -5.68 11.25 3.45
N ARG A 205 -6.82 11.75 2.97
CA ARG A 205 -7.33 13.05 3.40
C ARG A 205 -7.86 12.94 4.83
N ILE A 206 -7.52 13.93 5.64
CA ILE A 206 -8.09 14.10 6.97
C ILE A 206 -9.49 14.70 6.76
N GLY A 207 -10.53 14.05 7.26
CA GLY A 207 -11.89 14.59 7.20
C GLY A 207 -11.98 15.94 7.93
N SER A 208 -12.81 16.85 7.41
CA SER A 208 -13.21 18.02 8.17
C SER A 208 -14.21 17.58 9.24
N SER A 209 -13.82 17.71 10.50
CA SER A 209 -14.72 17.63 11.66
C SER A 209 -15.55 18.91 11.76
N ARG A 210 -16.33 19.19 10.71
CA ARG A 210 -17.47 20.11 10.80
C ARG A 210 -18.69 19.28 10.44
N GLU A 211 -19.35 18.78 11.48
CA GLU A 211 -20.77 18.49 11.43
C GLU A 211 -21.47 19.80 11.07
N ASP A 212 -22.19 19.81 9.94
CA ASP A 212 -23.36 20.65 9.74
C ASP A 212 -24.59 19.75 9.93
#